data_AF-A0AAU1K1H1-F1
#
_entry.id   AF-A0AAU1K1H1-F1
#
_cell.length_a   1.000
_cell.length_b   1.000
_cell.length_c   1.000
_cell.angle_alpha   90.00
_cell.angle_beta   90.00
_cell.angle_gamma   90.00
#
_symmetry.space_group_name_H-M   'P 1'
#
loop_
_entity.id
_entity.type
_entity.pdbx_description
1 polymer ?
#
loop_
_entity_poly.entity_id
_entity_poly.type
_entity_poly.pdbx_seq_one_letter_code
_entity_poly.pdbx_strand_id
1 'polypeptide(L)' 'MLELGLEKAREHGVSRALLTCAPSNEPSRRVIEKNGGVLDEQLGNELRFWIG' A
#
# COMPACT_ATOMS: atom_id res chain seq x y z
N MET A 1 -11.12 0.04 -5.35
CA MET A 1 -11.48 0.35 -3.96
C MET A 1 -10.30 0.89 -3.16
N LEU A 2 -9.06 0.39 -3.31
CA LEU A 2 -7.90 0.96 -2.61
C LEU A 2 -7.74 2.46 -2.85
N GLU A 3 -7.82 2.91 -4.10
CA GLU A 3 -7.83 4.32 -4.51
C GLU A 3 -8.80 5.18 -3.68
N LEU A 4 -10.09 4.79 -3.60
CA LEU A 4 -11.10 5.49 -2.81
C LEU A 4 -10.75 5.57 -1.32
N GLY A 5 -10.13 4.52 -0.77
CA GLY A 5 -9.65 4.52 0.61
C GLY A 5 -8.50 5.50 0.82
N LEU A 6 -7.58 5.59 -0.14
CA LEU A 6 -6.45 6.53 -0.11
C LEU A 6 -6.92 7.98 -0.27
N GLU A 7 -7.87 8.24 -1.16
CA GLU A 7 -8.53 9.55 -1.28
C GLU A 7 -9.15 9.97 0.05
N LYS A 8 -9.92 9.07 0.68
CA LYS A 8 -10.52 9.33 1.99
C LYS A 8 -9.46 9.57 3.07
N ALA A 9 -8.36 8.83 3.05
CA ALA A 9 -7.26 9.03 3.98
C ALA A 9 -6.63 10.43 3.82
N ARG A 10 -6.46 10.92 2.58
CA ARG A 10 -5.97 12.28 2.30
C ARG A 10 -6.92 13.35 2.82
N GLU A 11 -8.24 13.17 2.70
CA GLU A 11 -9.24 14.08 3.31
C GLU A 11 -9.08 14.19 4.83
N HIS A 12 -8.58 13.13 5.47
CA HIS A 12 -8.31 13.08 6.91
C HIS A 12 -6.86 13.48 7.28
N GLY A 13 -6.09 14.03 6.34
CA GLY A 13 -4.73 14.52 6.59
C GLY A 13 -3.64 13.45 6.52
N VAL A 14 -3.96 12.23 6.08
CA VAL A 14 -2.96 11.18 5.82
C VAL A 14 -2.36 11.43 4.45
N SER A 15 -1.25 12.15 4.41
CA SER A 15 -0.52 12.47 3.17
C SER A 15 0.30 11.31 2.62
N ARG A 16 0.58 10.29 3.46
CA ARG A 16 1.30 9.08 3.06
C ARG A 16 0.81 7.89 3.88
N ALA A 17 0.48 6.79 3.21
CA ALA A 17 0.02 5.55 3.82
C ALA A 17 1.06 4.43 3.67
N LEU A 18 1.26 3.66 4.73
CA LEU A 18 2.00 2.40 4.70
C LEU A 18 1.00 1.26 4.51
N LEU A 19 1.15 0.49 3.45
CA LEU A 19 0.39 -0.74 3.22
C LEU A 19 1.30 -1.95 3.32
N THR A 20 0.75 -3.04 3.82
CA THR A 20 1.46 -4.29 3.95
C THR A 20 0.70 -5.44 3.31
N CYS A 21 1.45 -6.42 2.79
CA CYS A 21 0.87 -7.68 2.33
C CYS A 21 1.88 -8.84 2.45
N ALA A 22 1.39 -10.07 2.52
CA ALA A 22 2.27 -11.24 2.44
C ALA A 22 2.96 -11.32 1.07
N PRO A 23 4.22 -11.80 0.97
CA PRO A 23 4.91 -12.03 -0.30
C PRO A 23 4.15 -12.95 -1.27
N SER A 24 3.42 -13.93 -0.74
CA SER A 24 2.59 -14.88 -1.50
C SER A 24 1.20 -14.36 -1.86
N ASN A 25 0.92 -13.07 -1.62
CA ASN A 25 -0.34 -12.44 -2.01
C ASN A 25 -0.10 -11.50 -3.18
N GLU A 26 0.21 -12.09 -4.34
CA GLU A 26 0.44 -11.36 -5.59
C GLU A 26 -0.75 -10.48 -6.00
N PRO A 27 -2.03 -10.87 -5.81
CA PRO A 27 -3.16 -9.98 -6.09
C PRO A 27 -3.09 -8.68 -5.29
N SER A 28 -2.83 -8.73 -3.98
CA SER A 28 -2.68 -7.53 -3.16
C SER A 28 -1.47 -6.71 -3.56
N ARG A 29 -0.31 -7.34 -3.81
CA ARG A 29 0.89 -6.65 -4.29
C ARG A 29 0.62 -5.85 -5.56
N ARG A 30 -0.02 -6.47 -6.56
CA ARG A 30 -0.38 -5.82 -7.82
C ARG A 30 -1.33 -4.65 -7.62
N VAL A 31 -2.31 -4.77 -6.72
CA VAL A 31 -3.24 -3.68 -6.41
C VAL A 31 -2.50 -2.52 -5.76
N ILE A 32 -1.61 -2.79 -4.80
CA ILE A 32 -0.80 -1.77 -4.11
C ILE A 32 0.09 -1.03 -5.13
N GLU A 33 0.86 -1.76 -5.94
CA GLU A 33 1.74 -1.20 -6.98
C GLU A 33 0.95 -0.36 -8.00
N LYS A 34 -0.22 -0.85 -8.44
CA LYS A 34 -1.11 -0.11 -9.37
C LYS A 34 -1.60 1.21 -8.80
N ASN A 35 -1.74 1.33 -7.47
CA ASN A 35 -2.19 2.55 -6.79
C ASN A 35 -1.00 3.43 -6.34
N GLY A 36 0.19 3.23 -6.88
CA GLY A 36 1.38 4.04 -6.56
C GLY A 36 2.19 3.54 -5.37
N GLY A 37 1.93 2.31 -4.90
CA GLY A 37 2.74 1.64 -3.88
C GLY A 37 4.17 1.43 -4.33
N VAL A 38 5.11 2.01 -3.59
CA VAL A 38 6.55 1.79 -3.76
C VAL A 38 7.03 0.87 -2.64
N LEU A 39 7.63 -0.26 -3.02
CA LEU A 39 8.21 -1.20 -2.07
C LEU A 39 9.32 -0.51 -1.27
N ASP A 40 9.22 -0.56 0.05
CA ASP A 40 10.19 0.00 0.99
C ASP A 40 11.14 -1.09 1.47
N GLU A 41 10.57 -2.14 2.05
CA GLU A 41 11.31 -3.26 2.64
C GLU A 41 10.43 -4.51 2.76
N GLN A 42 11.06 -5.63 3.10
CA GLN A 42 10.39 -6.83 3.56
C GLN A 42 10.80 -7.11 5.01
N LEU A 43 9.82 -7.16 5.91
CA LEU A 43 10.02 -7.51 7.32
C LEU A 43 9.43 -8.88 7.60
N GLY A 44 10.28 -9.90 7.69
CA GLY A 44 9.84 -11.29 7.83
C GLY A 44 9.00 -11.73 6.64
N ASN A 45 7.75 -12.11 6.87
CA ASN A 45 6.82 -12.53 5.83
C ASN A 45 5.83 -11.42 5.43
N GLU A 46 6.26 -10.17 5.53
CA GLU A 46 5.44 -8.99 5.19
C GLU A 46 6.21 -8.03 4.29
N LEU A 47 5.67 -7.75 3.12
CA LEU A 47 6.13 -6.68 2.22
C LEU A 47 5.51 -5.36 2.66
N ARG A 48 6.30 -4.29 2.70
CA ARG A 48 5.89 -2.96 3.15
C ARG A 48 6.01 -1.96 1.99
N PHE A 49 4.94 -1.23 1.72
CA PHE A 49 4.85 -0.29 0.60
C PHE A 49 4.38 1.08 1.08
N TRP A 50 4.99 2.13 0.56
CA TRP A 50 4.54 3.50 0.77
C TRP A 50 3.71 4.01 -0.41
N ILE A 51 2.59 4.68 -0.12
CA ILE A 51 1.75 5.42 -1.09
C ILE A 51 1.59 6.86 -0.62
N GLY A 52 1.59 7.84 -1.54
CA GLY A 52 1.40 9.28 -1.26
C GLY A 52 0.31 9.95 -2.09
#